data_AF-A0A967FPH9-F1
#
_entry.id   AF-A0A967FPH9-F1
#
_cell.length_a   1.000
_cell.length_b   1.000
_cell.length_c   1.000
_cell.angle_alpha   90.00
_cell.angle_beta   90.00
_cell.angle_gamma   90.00
#
_symmetry.space_group_name_H-M   'P 1'
#
loop_
_entity.id
_entity.type
_entity.pdbx_description
1 polymer ?
#
loop_
_entity_poly.entity_id
_entity_poly.type
_entity_poly.pdbx_seq_one_letter_code
_entity_poly.pdbx_strand_id
1 'polypeptide(L)'
;MPIITVSGIHNPSLDLNGLSKQIKRAVSGVGKLKLTEEQVTVFFPPDMNGIPHSEEIVVKIEGLFESPERTSAVRKTLANCVGAVVESFAREHLRHCRLIEVLVYEFRPATGFASIELKPEKEETQSD
;
A
#
# COMPACT_ATOMS: atom_id res chain seq x y z
N MET A 1 1.49 -7.59 -7.81
CA MET A 1 0.54 -6.59 -7.33
C MET A 1 0.91 -6.31 -5.90
N PRO A 2 1.72 -5.28 -5.60
CA PRO A 2 2.05 -4.99 -4.21
C PRO A 2 0.79 -4.59 -3.44
N ILE A 3 0.72 -5.08 -2.21
CA ILE A 3 -0.27 -4.70 -1.22
C ILE A 3 0.43 -3.79 -0.22
N ILE A 4 -0.08 -2.58 -0.05
CA ILE A 4 0.48 -1.58 0.85
C ILE A 4 -0.51 -1.36 1.99
N THR A 5 -0.05 -1.56 3.21
CA THR A 5 -0.84 -1.35 4.42
C THR A 5 -0.22 -0.19 5.19
N VAL A 6 -1.00 0.86 5.45
CA VAL A 6 -0.56 2.04 6.20
C VAL A 6 -1.31 2.10 7.53
N SER A 7 -0.61 1.82 8.62
CA SER A 7 -1.12 1.83 9.98
C SER A 7 -0.72 3.10 10.73
N GLY A 8 -1.47 3.47 11.77
CA GLY A 8 -1.16 4.64 12.62
C GLY A 8 -1.87 5.94 12.23
N ILE A 9 -2.84 5.88 11.31
CA ILE A 9 -3.67 7.03 10.91
C ILE A 9 -5.09 6.83 11.47
N HIS A 10 -5.48 7.63 12.46
CA HIS A 10 -6.73 7.42 13.24
C HIS A 10 -7.82 8.46 12.98
N ASN A 11 -7.62 9.37 12.04
CA ASN A 11 -8.56 10.45 11.79
C ASN A 11 -9.42 10.15 10.54
N PRO A 12 -10.73 9.83 10.70
CA PRO A 12 -11.61 9.50 9.58
C PRO A 12 -11.93 10.70 8.68
N SER A 13 -11.65 11.93 9.13
CA SER A 13 -11.83 13.15 8.32
C SER A 13 -10.71 13.40 7.32
N LEU A 14 -9.61 12.62 7.37
CA LEU A 14 -8.48 12.80 6.47
C LEU A 14 -8.79 12.22 5.09
N ASP A 15 -8.22 12.85 4.06
CA ASP A 15 -8.33 12.37 2.68
C ASP A 15 -7.40 11.16 2.43
N LEU A 16 -7.81 9.99 2.95
CA LEU A 16 -7.11 8.73 2.73
C LEU A 16 -7.15 8.28 1.26
N ASN A 17 -8.16 8.73 0.51
CA ASN A 17 -8.26 8.45 -0.93
C ASN A 17 -7.20 9.22 -1.72
N GLY A 18 -7.00 10.50 -1.40
CA GLY A 18 -5.92 11.33 -1.93
C GLY A 18 -4.55 10.72 -1.61
N LEU A 19 -4.31 10.36 -0.34
CA LEU A 19 -3.07 9.68 0.07
C LEU A 19 -2.87 8.35 -0.68
N SER A 20 -3.92 7.53 -0.81
CA SER A 20 -3.89 6.28 -1.59
C SER A 20 -3.42 6.52 -3.02
N LYS A 21 -3.99 7.50 -3.73
CA LYS A 21 -3.59 7.85 -5.09
C LYS A 21 -2.14 8.30 -5.17
N GLN A 22 -1.68 9.12 -4.23
CA GLN A 22 -0.28 9.57 -4.20
C GLN A 22 0.70 8.41 -3.97
N ILE A 23 0.38 7.48 -3.06
CA ILE A 23 1.18 6.28 -2.84
C ILE A 23 1.21 5.42 -4.11
N LYS A 24 0.07 5.15 -4.74
CA LYS A 24 -0.01 4.38 -5.98
C LYS A 24 0.86 4.98 -7.09
N ARG A 25 0.79 6.30 -7.28
CA ARG A 25 1.63 7.03 -8.24
C ARG A 25 3.11 6.95 -7.91
N ALA A 26 3.49 7.05 -6.63
CA ALA A 26 4.89 6.92 -6.23
C ALA A 26 5.44 5.52 -6.53
N VAL A 27 4.63 4.47 -6.33
CA VAL A 27 5.00 3.08 -6.60
C VAL A 27 5.11 2.82 -8.10
N SER A 28 4.12 3.24 -8.91
CA SER A 28 4.15 3.08 -10.37
C SER A 28 5.27 3.91 -11.02
N GLY A 29 5.64 5.03 -10.41
CA GLY A 29 6.79 5.85 -10.82
C GLY A 29 8.15 5.16 -10.66
N VAL A 30 8.25 4.08 -9.87
CA VAL A 30 9.47 3.26 -9.81
C VAL A 30 9.52 2.35 -11.04
N GLY A 31 10.01 2.88 -12.17
CA GLY A 31 9.95 2.22 -13.48
C GLY A 31 10.52 0.80 -13.52
N LYS A 32 11.49 0.46 -12.67
CA LYS A 32 12.04 -0.90 -12.55
C LYS A 32 11.03 -1.94 -12.04
N LEU A 33 9.94 -1.52 -11.39
CA LEU A 33 8.89 -2.41 -10.93
C LEU A 33 7.92 -2.83 -12.05
N LYS A 34 7.83 -2.03 -13.12
CA LYS A 34 6.90 -2.21 -14.26
C LYS A 34 5.45 -2.42 -13.81
N LEU A 35 4.99 -1.57 -12.89
CA LEU A 35 3.64 -1.62 -12.34
C LEU A 35 2.83 -0.41 -12.80
N THR A 36 1.54 -0.61 -13.04
CA THR A 36 0.57 0.50 -13.18
C THR A 36 -0.05 0.85 -11.82
N GLU A 37 -0.74 1.99 -11.71
CA GLU A 37 -1.41 2.40 -10.47
C GLU A 37 -2.52 1.42 -10.06
N GLU A 38 -3.20 0.80 -11.03
CA GLU A 38 -4.28 -0.18 -10.82
C GLU A 38 -3.75 -1.50 -10.24
N GLN A 39 -2.47 -1.80 -10.47
CA GLN A 39 -1.79 -2.98 -9.93
C GLN A 39 -1.23 -2.76 -8.52
N VAL A 40 -1.51 -1.61 -7.90
CA VAL A 40 -1.09 -1.28 -6.54
C VAL A 40 -2.32 -1.15 -5.66
N THR A 41 -2.37 -1.97 -4.61
CA THR A 41 -3.45 -1.93 -3.63
C THR A 41 -2.95 -1.22 -2.38
N VAL A 42 -3.73 -0.29 -1.85
CA VAL A 42 -3.40 0.47 -0.63
C VAL A 42 -4.56 0.35 0.36
N PHE A 43 -4.26 -0.04 1.60
CA PHE A 43 -5.22 -0.20 2.69
C PHE A 43 -4.80 0.63 3.91
N PHE A 44 -5.81 1.13 4.61
CA PHE A 44 -5.68 1.84 5.88
C PHE A 44 -6.51 1.08 6.92
N PRO A 45 -5.94 0.06 7.58
CA PRO A 45 -6.69 -0.71 8.57
C PRO A 45 -7.11 0.21 9.74
N PRO A 46 -8.33 0.04 10.28
CA PRO A 46 -8.71 0.71 11.51
C PRO A 46 -7.83 0.20 12.65
N ASP A 47 -7.32 1.10 13.49
CA ASP A 47 -6.63 0.67 14.70
C ASP A 47 -7.64 0.15 15.73
N MET A 48 -7.43 -1.08 16.17
CA MET A 48 -8.28 -1.75 17.14
C MET A 48 -7.95 -1.38 18.58
N ASN A 49 -6.79 -0.77 18.85
CA ASN A 49 -6.33 -0.50 20.21
C ASN A 49 -6.96 0.76 20.82
N GLY A 50 -7.75 1.51 20.05
CA GLY A 50 -8.46 2.71 20.53
C GLY A 50 -7.54 3.85 20.98
N ILE A 51 -6.25 3.79 20.66
CA ILE A 51 -5.29 4.86 20.95
C ILE A 51 -5.53 5.95 19.91
N PRO A 52 -6.03 7.14 20.30
CA PRO A 52 -6.51 8.13 19.35
C PRO A 52 -5.39 8.75 18.51
N HIS A 53 -4.13 8.63 18.95
CA HIS A 53 -2.96 9.21 18.30
C HIS A 53 -1.77 8.25 18.38
N SER A 54 -1.53 7.46 17.33
CA SER A 54 -0.22 6.86 17.15
C SER A 54 0.81 7.96 16.89
N GLU A 55 1.90 7.94 17.65
CA GLU A 55 3.09 8.76 17.34
C GLU A 55 3.88 8.18 16.16
N GLU A 56 3.46 7.03 15.62
CA GLU A 56 4.21 6.24 14.64
C GLU A 56 3.31 5.83 13.46
N ILE A 57 3.83 5.93 12.25
CA ILE A 57 3.19 5.37 11.05
C ILE A 57 4.03 4.20 10.57
N VAL A 58 3.38 3.06 10.38
CA VAL A 58 4.03 1.87 9.84
C VAL A 58 3.42 1.57 8.48
N VAL A 59 4.27 1.56 7.45
CA VAL A 59 3.92 1.20 6.09
C VAL A 59 4.52 -0.17 5.78
N LYS A 60 3.66 -1.15 5.52
CA LYS A 60 4.09 -2.48 5.05
C LYS A 60 3.81 -2.61 3.57
N ILE A 61 4.80 -3.05 2.80
CA ILE A 61 4.70 -3.30 1.37
C ILE A 61 4.97 -4.78 1.14
N GLU A 62 3.95 -5.50 0.73
CA GLU A 62 3.93 -6.96 0.57
C GLU A 62 3.50 -7.33 -0.86
N GLY A 63 3.56 -8.62 -1.24
CA GLY A 63 3.08 -9.09 -2.55
C GLY A 63 3.94 -8.67 -3.75
N LEU A 64 5.14 -8.14 -3.49
CA LEU A 64 6.13 -7.85 -4.53
C LEU A 64 6.80 -9.17 -4.96
N PHE A 65 6.25 -9.81 -6.00
CA PHE A 65 6.82 -11.03 -6.58
C PHE A 65 8.31 -10.86 -6.87
N GLU A 66 9.10 -11.87 -6.49
CA GLU A 66 10.51 -11.94 -6.83
C GLU A 66 10.70 -11.87 -8.35
N SER A 67 11.53 -10.94 -8.80
CA SER A 67 12.04 -10.92 -10.18
C SER A 67 13.48 -10.41 -10.17
N PRO A 68 14.32 -10.81 -11.15
CA PRO A 68 15.73 -10.41 -11.20
C PRO A 68 15.93 -8.89 -11.15
N GLU A 69 14.98 -8.12 -11.69
CA GLU A 69 15.01 -6.67 -11.72
C GLU A 69 14.68 -6.01 -10.37
N ARG A 70 14.01 -6.74 -9.45
CA ARG A 70 13.51 -6.24 -8.15
C ARG A 70 14.53 -6.47 -7.02
N THR A 71 15.75 -6.00 -7.28
CA THR A 71 16.88 -6.04 -6.34
C THR A 71 16.62 -5.31 -5.02
N SER A 72 17.48 -5.54 -4.02
CA SER A 72 17.48 -4.80 -2.77
C SER A 72 17.53 -3.27 -2.96
N ALA A 73 18.28 -2.79 -3.96
CA ALA A 73 18.35 -1.37 -4.31
C ALA A 73 17.00 -0.83 -4.81
N VAL A 74 16.26 -1.61 -5.60
CA VAL A 74 14.92 -1.25 -6.07
C VAL A 74 13.93 -1.22 -4.91
N ARG A 75 14.01 -2.19 -4.00
CA ARG A 75 13.16 -2.19 -2.79
C ARG A 75 13.45 -1.01 -1.87
N LYS A 76 14.72 -0.62 -1.69
CA LYS A 76 15.09 0.59 -0.95
C LYS A 76 14.56 1.86 -1.63
N THR A 77 14.63 1.93 -2.96
CA THR A 77 14.06 3.05 -3.72
C THR A 77 12.55 3.13 -3.53
N LEU A 78 11.85 2.00 -3.62
CA LEU A 78 10.41 1.91 -3.35
C LEU A 78 10.07 2.37 -1.93
N ALA A 79 10.80 1.90 -0.92
CA ALA A 79 10.59 2.31 0.47
C ALA A 79 10.75 3.83 0.64
N ASN A 80 11.78 4.42 0.05
CA ASN A 80 12.02 5.85 0.11
C ASN A 80 10.92 6.66 -0.61
N CYS A 81 10.47 6.21 -1.79
CA CYS A 81 9.42 6.89 -2.54
C CYS A 81 8.10 6.92 -1.78
N VAL A 82 7.69 5.77 -1.22
CA VAL A 82 6.46 5.69 -0.43
C VAL A 82 6.62 6.45 0.89
N GLY A 83 7.77 6.34 1.55
CA GLY A 83 8.08 7.06 2.77
C GLY A 83 7.98 8.57 2.60
N ALA A 84 8.51 9.13 1.51
CA ALA A 84 8.42 10.57 1.24
C ALA A 84 6.98 11.07 1.06
N VAL A 85 6.12 10.28 0.42
CA VAL A 85 4.69 10.62 0.28
C VAL A 85 4.00 10.62 1.64
N VAL A 86 4.20 9.58 2.43
CA VAL A 86 3.58 9.44 3.76
C VAL A 86 4.13 10.49 4.72
N GLU A 87 5.42 10.83 4.63
CA GLU A 87 6.03 11.93 5.39
C GLU A 87 5.39 13.28 5.07
N SER A 88 5.22 13.60 3.78
CA SER A 88 4.59 14.86 3.38
C SER A 88 3.18 14.96 3.95
N PHE A 89 2.39 13.89 3.84
CA PHE A 89 1.05 13.82 4.40
C PHE A 89 1.04 13.96 5.93
N ALA A 90 1.95 13.26 6.63
CA ALA A 90 2.05 13.30 8.08
C ALA A 90 2.43 14.71 8.59
N ARG A 91 3.33 15.41 7.91
CA ARG A 91 3.70 16.79 8.27
C ARG A 91 2.53 17.75 8.15
N GLU A 92 1.64 17.55 7.18
CA GLU A 92 0.47 18.39 6.95
C GLU A 92 -0.67 18.10 7.95
N HIS A 93 -0.93 16.81 8.22
CA HIS A 93 -2.16 16.39 8.89
C HIS A 93 -1.97 15.75 10.27
N LEU A 94 -0.77 15.27 10.58
CA LEU A 94 -0.48 14.43 11.75
C LEU A 94 0.67 15.03 12.58
N ARG A 95 0.42 16.18 13.21
CA ARG A 95 1.42 16.96 13.96
C ARG A 95 2.10 16.22 15.12
N HIS A 96 1.52 15.12 15.59
CA HIS A 96 2.06 14.29 16.66
C HIS A 96 2.86 13.09 16.14
N CYS A 97 2.90 12.85 14.83
CA CYS A 97 3.71 11.79 14.25
C CYS A 97 5.20 12.12 14.41
N ARG A 98 5.96 11.19 14.98
CA ARG A 98 7.39 11.29 15.27
C ARG A 98 8.22 10.29 14.47
N LEU A 99 7.61 9.20 14.03
CA LEU A 99 8.29 8.11 13.33
C LEU A 99 7.46 7.61 12.15
N ILE A 100 8.14 7.34 11.04
CA ILE A 100 7.56 6.67 9.87
C ILE A 100 8.50 5.53 9.50
N GLU A 101 8.00 4.30 9.56
CA GLU A 101 8.73 3.11 9.16
C GLU A 101 8.14 2.53 7.89
N VAL A 102 9.00 2.22 6.91
CA VAL A 102 8.58 1.59 5.65
C VAL A 102 9.28 0.25 5.49
N LEU A 103 8.49 -0.81 5.56
CA LEU A 103 8.94 -2.19 5.54
C LEU A 103 8.56 -2.83 4.21
N VAL A 104 9.55 -3.26 3.42
CA VAL A 104 9.33 -3.93 2.14
C VAL A 104 9.68 -5.40 2.28
N TYR A 105 8.66 -6.26 2.16
CA TYR A 105 8.80 -7.71 2.27
C TYR A 105 8.94 -8.35 0.88
N GLU A 106 9.83 -9.34 0.78
CA GLU A 106 9.90 -10.20 -0.41
C GLU A 106 8.72 -11.17 -0.41
N PHE A 107 8.09 -11.34 -1.57
CA PHE A 107 7.06 -12.36 -1.75
C PHE A 107 7.61 -13.53 -2.55
N ARG A 108 7.60 -14.72 -1.95
CA ARG A 108 8.01 -15.99 -2.57
C ARG A 108 6.79 -16.87 -2.84
N PRO A 109 6.29 -16.94 -4.08
CA PRO A 109 5.06 -17.68 -4.37
C PRO A 109 5.14 -19.18 -4.04
N ALA A 110 6.35 -19.75 -4.12
CA ALA A 110 6.59 -21.17 -3.85
C ALA A 110 6.27 -21.59 -2.40
N THR A 111 6.12 -20.66 -1.46
CA THR A 111 5.89 -20.96 -0.04
C THR A 111 4.42 -20.90 0.39
N GLY A 112 3.47 -20.84 -0.56
CA GLY A 112 2.03 -20.86 -0.26
C GLY A 112 1.27 -19.70 -0.91
N PHE A 113 1.13 -19.74 -2.24
CA PHE A 113 0.35 -18.77 -3.01
C PHE A 113 -0.68 -19.49 -3.88
N ALA A 114 -1.91 -18.97 -3.89
CA ALA A 114 -2.94 -19.33 -4.85
C ALA A 114 -3.64 -18.06 -5.35
N SER A 115 -4.07 -18.06 -6.60
CA SER A 115 -4.91 -17.02 -7.18
C SER A 115 -6.20 -17.68 -7.67
N ILE A 116 -7.34 -17.15 -7.23
CA ILE A 116 -8.66 -17.67 -7.58
C ILE A 116 -9.41 -16.53 -8.27
N GLU A 117 -9.80 -16.76 -9.52
CA GLU A 117 -10.61 -15.81 -10.29
C GLU A 117 -12.08 -16.20 -10.14
N LEU A 118 -12.88 -15.28 -9.59
CA LEU A 118 -14.32 -15.46 -9.49
C LEU A 118 -14.97 -15.01 -10.80
N LYS A 119 -15.79 -15.86 -11.41
CA LYS A 119 -16.59 -15.47 -12.58
C LYS A 119 -17.78 -14.63 -12.08
N PRO A 120 -18.11 -13.51 -12.75
CA PRO A 120 -19.33 -12.79 -12.43
C PRO A 120 -20.53 -13.72 -12.66
N GLU A 121 -21.49 -13.70 -11.72
CA GLU A 121 -22.78 -14.37 -11.92
C GLU A 121 -23.44 -13.77 -13.16
N LYS A 122 -23.93 -14.62 -14.07
CA LYS A 122 -24.71 -14.15 -15.21
C LYS A 122 -26.00 -13.56 -14.66
N GLU A 123 -26.26 -12.28 -14.91
CA GLU A 123 -27.60 -11.71 -14.72
C GLU A 123 -28.56 -12.54 -15.59
N GLU A 124 -29.46 -13.29 -14.96
CA GLU A 124 -30.55 -13.95 -15.64
C GLU A 124 -31.44 -12.85 -16.22
N THR A 125 -31.28 -12.58 -17.52
CA THR A 125 -32.23 -11.79 -18.31
C THR A 125 -33.60 -12.46 -18.13
N GLN A 126 -34.46 -11.87 -17.31
CA GLN A 126 -35.90 -12.13 -17.35
C GLN A 126 -36.37 -11.61 -18.71
N SER A 127 -36.53 -12.55 -19.65
CA SER A 127 -37.25 -12.30 -20.89
C SER A 127 -38.72 -12.10 -20.53
N ASP A 128 -39.23 -10.90 -20.84
CA ASP A 128 -40.65 -10.53 -20.76
C ASP A 128 -41.57 -11.47 -21.56
#